data_AF-A0A7V5UA80-F1
#
_entry.id   AF-A0A7V5UA80-F1
#
_cell.length_a   1.000
_cell.length_b   1.000
_cell.length_c   1.000
_cell.angle_alpha   90.00
_cell.angle_beta   90.00
_cell.angle_gamma   90.00
#
_symmetry.space_group_name_H-M   'P 1'
#
loop_
_entity.id
_entity.type
_entity.pdbx_description
1 polymer ?
#
loop_
_entity_poly.entity_id
_entity_poly.type
_entity_poly.pdbx_seq_one_letter_code
_entity_poly.pdbx_strand_id
1 'polypeptide(L)'
;MDLNDYFDPVSIQKPLIRNVRPGDEMVKKLVIHTPNRPISNLPGFDIALLGIPEDRNSQNKGASTAPDHIRQIFYSLSRIRNKIKIIDLGNMRLGKTPADTYFGIRDIVINLLENHVVPVIMGGTQDITYGCYEALMKLKKESEMVTVDARLDLDKSTKKFSSDNWLEKIIKRKTPGIHYTNLGHQEYMTGFNDLEKLRKRGHYSFRLGKVRSDMKYFEPFFRDALIHSFDISAVRQSDAPGTFNTSPNGFSGMEMCQMARFSGLSDHISVFLITEVNPLLDNRNQTSHLAAQIIWYFADAFSQKTIETPNPADEKFTQYIVSLADSEFKLTFLKSNQTDRWWIKTPYEQRTQWKACSYQDYQMAGKQEIPERWLDFFKQ
;
A
#
# COMPACT_ATOMS: atom_id res chain seq x y z
N MET A 1 -20.72 -12.73 7.91
CA MET A 1 -19.93 -13.34 6.82
C MET A 1 -19.10 -14.44 7.45
N ASP A 2 -19.18 -15.67 6.96
CA ASP A 2 -18.28 -16.75 7.38
C ASP A 2 -17.07 -16.75 6.44
N LEU A 3 -15.87 -16.51 6.98
CA LEU A 3 -14.65 -16.47 6.17
C LEU A 3 -14.21 -17.87 5.69
N ASN A 4 -14.65 -18.95 6.34
CA ASN A 4 -14.30 -20.31 5.91
C ASN A 4 -14.92 -20.65 4.53
N ASP A 5 -15.98 -19.95 4.13
CA ASP A 5 -16.58 -20.08 2.80
C ASP A 5 -15.75 -19.40 1.70
N TYR A 6 -14.95 -18.41 2.07
CA TYR A 6 -14.19 -17.56 1.14
C TYR A 6 -12.74 -18.00 0.98
N PHE A 7 -12.21 -18.81 1.89
CA PHE A 7 -10.79 -19.16 1.92
C PHE A 7 -10.56 -20.66 1.86
N ASP A 8 -9.63 -21.06 1.01
CA ASP A 8 -9.00 -22.37 1.11
C ASP A 8 -7.90 -22.33 2.19
N PRO A 9 -7.89 -23.32 3.11
CA PRO A 9 -6.90 -23.37 4.18
C PRO A 9 -5.48 -23.50 3.62
N VAL A 10 -4.52 -22.97 4.37
CA VAL A 10 -3.10 -23.08 4.02
C VAL A 10 -2.70 -24.55 4.00
N SER A 11 -2.24 -25.02 2.83
CA SER A 11 -1.73 -26.38 2.61
C SER A 11 -0.35 -26.33 1.98
N ILE A 12 0.62 -25.72 2.67
CA ILE A 12 2.02 -25.70 2.24
C ILE A 12 2.85 -26.68 3.06
N GLN A 13 3.84 -27.30 2.41
CA GLN A 13 4.84 -28.09 3.11
C GLN A 13 5.66 -27.19 4.05
N LYS A 14 6.23 -27.79 5.11
CA LYS A 14 7.13 -27.06 6.00
C LYS A 14 8.26 -26.42 5.18
N PRO A 15 8.69 -25.18 5.48
CA PRO A 15 9.77 -24.53 4.76
C PRO A 15 11.00 -25.44 4.70
N LEU A 16 11.50 -25.72 3.49
CA LEU A 16 12.69 -26.55 3.28
C LEU A 16 13.96 -25.81 3.76
N ILE A 17 13.95 -24.49 3.70
CA ILE A 17 15.06 -23.62 4.09
C ILE A 17 14.78 -23.02 5.48
N ARG A 18 15.72 -23.22 6.41
CA ARG A 18 15.70 -22.57 7.72
C ARG A 18 16.65 -21.38 7.71
N ASN A 19 16.10 -20.18 7.60
CA ASN A 19 16.88 -18.94 7.64
C ASN A 19 17.27 -18.53 9.07
N VAL A 20 16.55 -19.05 10.08
CA VAL A 20 16.75 -18.71 11.49
C VAL A 20 16.79 -19.95 12.38
N ARG A 21 17.21 -19.76 13.63
CA ARG A 21 17.25 -20.85 14.62
C ARG A 21 15.85 -21.42 14.86
N PRO A 22 15.73 -22.73 15.10
CA PRO A 22 14.46 -23.34 15.47
C PRO A 22 13.81 -22.64 16.67
N GLY A 23 12.56 -22.20 16.51
CA GLY A 23 11.79 -21.45 17.50
C GLY A 23 11.69 -19.95 17.23
N ASP A 24 12.61 -19.39 16.43
CA ASP A 24 12.59 -17.97 16.06
C ASP A 24 11.93 -17.72 14.70
N GLU A 25 11.36 -18.74 14.05
CA GLU A 25 10.67 -18.58 12.77
C GLU A 25 9.34 -17.81 12.93
N MET A 26 9.01 -16.97 11.95
CA MET A 26 7.78 -16.18 11.88
C MET A 26 6.54 -17.05 12.06
N VAL A 27 6.50 -18.23 11.43
CA VAL A 27 5.37 -19.18 11.49
C VAL A 27 4.95 -19.52 12.92
N LYS A 28 5.88 -19.47 13.90
CA LYS A 28 5.58 -19.74 15.32
C LYS A 28 4.75 -18.65 15.99
N LYS A 29 4.65 -17.47 15.38
CA LYS A 29 3.87 -16.31 15.87
C LYS A 29 2.57 -16.10 15.11
N LEU A 30 2.28 -16.92 14.10
CA LEU A 30 1.06 -16.82 13.30
C LEU A 30 -0.03 -17.73 13.85
N VAL A 31 -1.28 -17.28 13.75
CA VAL A 31 -2.44 -18.16 13.74
C VAL A 31 -2.75 -18.49 12.28
N ILE A 32 -2.76 -19.76 11.91
CA ILE A 32 -2.89 -20.15 10.50
C ILE A 32 -4.19 -20.94 10.33
N HIS A 33 -5.01 -20.50 9.39
CA HIS A 33 -6.15 -21.27 8.90
C HIS A 33 -5.61 -22.53 8.20
N THR A 34 -5.88 -23.69 8.79
CA THR A 34 -5.52 -25.01 8.25
C THR A 34 -6.76 -25.89 8.26
N PRO A 35 -6.79 -27.05 7.56
CA PRO A 35 -7.96 -27.93 7.55
C PRO A 35 -8.43 -28.35 8.96
N ASN A 36 -7.49 -28.46 9.91
CA ASN A 36 -7.76 -28.84 11.30
C ASN A 36 -7.95 -27.64 12.24
N ARG A 37 -7.79 -26.42 11.72
CA ARG A 37 -7.91 -25.17 12.49
C ARG A 37 -8.64 -24.12 11.62
N PRO A 38 -9.98 -24.22 11.50
CA PRO A 38 -10.78 -23.26 10.75
C PRO A 38 -10.72 -21.86 11.37
N ILE A 39 -11.12 -20.87 10.58
CA ILE A 39 -11.25 -19.47 11.02
C ILE A 39 -12.41 -19.42 12.01
N SER A 40 -12.15 -18.96 13.24
CA SER A 40 -13.14 -18.98 14.33
C SER A 40 -13.47 -17.60 14.87
N ASN A 41 -12.48 -16.73 15.07
CA ASN A 41 -12.70 -15.35 15.54
C ASN A 41 -11.63 -14.40 14.98
N LEU A 42 -12.05 -13.24 14.50
CA LEU A 42 -11.19 -12.16 13.98
C LEU A 42 -10.81 -11.11 15.04
N PRO A 43 -11.73 -10.66 15.93
CA PRO A 43 -11.42 -9.71 16.98
C PRO A 43 -10.14 -10.04 17.76
N GLY A 44 -9.26 -9.05 17.83
CA GLY A 44 -8.01 -9.12 18.57
C GLY A 44 -6.81 -9.60 17.76
N PHE A 45 -6.93 -9.82 16.45
CA PHE A 45 -5.80 -9.79 15.52
C PHE A 45 -5.53 -8.36 15.07
N ASP A 46 -4.26 -8.06 14.77
CA ASP A 46 -3.83 -6.76 14.26
C ASP A 46 -3.74 -6.78 12.73
N ILE A 47 -3.26 -7.90 12.17
CA ILE A 47 -3.06 -8.13 10.74
C ILE A 47 -3.69 -9.46 10.33
N ALA A 48 -4.33 -9.47 9.16
CA ALA A 48 -4.70 -10.69 8.44
C ALA A 48 -3.91 -10.81 7.13
N LEU A 49 -3.16 -11.89 6.96
CA LEU A 49 -2.55 -12.26 5.67
C LEU A 49 -3.61 -12.98 4.83
N LEU A 50 -3.71 -12.59 3.56
CA LEU A 50 -4.57 -13.26 2.59
C LEU A 50 -3.86 -13.36 1.24
N GLY A 51 -3.92 -14.54 0.64
CA GLY A 51 -3.48 -14.76 -0.73
C GLY A 51 -4.64 -14.56 -1.70
N ILE A 52 -4.44 -13.83 -2.80
CA ILE A 52 -5.45 -13.68 -3.84
C ILE A 52 -4.89 -14.23 -5.15
N PRO A 53 -5.20 -15.48 -5.52
CA PRO A 53 -4.60 -16.12 -6.70
C PRO A 53 -5.28 -15.70 -8.02
N GLU A 54 -5.56 -14.40 -8.22
CA GLU A 54 -6.27 -13.88 -9.40
C GLU A 54 -5.27 -13.28 -10.42
N ASP A 55 -5.18 -13.88 -11.62
CA ASP A 55 -4.39 -13.36 -12.74
C ASP A 55 -5.16 -13.40 -14.09
N ARG A 56 -6.47 -13.72 -14.07
CA ARG A 56 -7.24 -13.99 -15.29
C ARG A 56 -7.34 -12.77 -16.21
N ASN A 57 -7.28 -11.56 -15.65
CA ASN A 57 -7.37 -10.29 -16.34
C ASN A 57 -6.00 -9.62 -16.64
N SER A 58 -4.91 -10.39 -16.64
CA SER A 58 -3.57 -9.91 -16.98
C SER A 58 -2.86 -10.81 -17.99
N GLN A 59 -1.79 -10.29 -18.62
CA GLN A 59 -0.80 -11.08 -19.34
C GLN A 59 0.20 -11.79 -18.42
N ASN A 60 0.29 -11.36 -17.15
CA ASN A 60 1.18 -11.95 -16.15
C ASN A 60 0.66 -13.30 -15.62
N LYS A 61 0.50 -14.28 -16.53
CA LYS A 61 0.03 -15.63 -16.19
C LYS A 61 1.05 -16.35 -15.31
N GLY A 62 0.58 -16.85 -14.17
CA GLY A 62 1.43 -17.47 -13.14
C GLY A 62 1.50 -16.66 -11.85
N ALA A 63 1.10 -15.38 -11.88
CA ALA A 63 1.01 -14.55 -10.68
C ALA A 63 0.02 -15.11 -9.65
N SER A 64 -0.97 -15.90 -10.10
CA SER A 64 -1.87 -16.66 -9.22
C SER A 64 -1.17 -17.62 -8.24
N THR A 65 0.07 -18.04 -8.54
CA THR A 65 0.86 -18.93 -7.67
C THR A 65 1.74 -18.18 -6.65
N ALA A 66 1.84 -16.85 -6.77
CA ALA A 66 2.64 -16.01 -5.88
C ALA A 66 2.31 -16.14 -4.40
N PRO A 67 1.03 -16.19 -3.96
CA PRO A 67 0.71 -16.19 -2.54
C PRO A 67 1.43 -17.29 -1.76
N ASP A 68 1.47 -18.50 -2.29
CA ASP A 68 2.08 -19.64 -1.62
C ASP A 68 3.61 -19.58 -1.63
N HIS A 69 4.22 -19.09 -2.70
CA HIS A 69 5.68 -18.92 -2.76
C HIS A 69 6.17 -17.85 -1.78
N ILE A 70 5.46 -16.72 -1.71
CA ILE A 70 5.72 -15.65 -0.74
C ILE A 70 5.55 -16.19 0.68
N ARG A 71 4.44 -16.89 0.94
CA ARG A 71 4.11 -17.48 2.25
C ARG A 71 5.18 -18.46 2.74
N GLN A 72 5.66 -19.36 1.88
CA GLN A 72 6.71 -20.33 2.22
C GLN A 72 7.97 -19.64 2.76
N ILE A 73 8.36 -18.53 2.13
CA ILE A 73 9.55 -17.78 2.55
C ILE A 73 9.25 -16.95 3.79
N PHE A 74 8.13 -16.22 3.81
CA PHE A 74 7.72 -15.39 4.94
C PHE A 74 7.68 -16.18 6.25
N TYR A 75 7.16 -17.42 6.21
CA TYR A 75 7.11 -18.31 7.37
C TYR A 75 8.48 -18.67 7.94
N SER A 76 9.51 -18.69 7.10
CA SER A 76 10.90 -19.01 7.46
C SER A 76 11.71 -17.82 8.00
N LEU A 77 11.22 -16.58 7.80
CA LEU A 77 11.90 -15.38 8.28
C LEU A 77 11.89 -15.31 9.81
N SER A 78 12.72 -14.44 10.38
CA SER A 78 12.72 -14.20 11.83
C SER A 78 11.37 -13.67 12.30
N ARG A 79 10.91 -14.10 13.47
CA ARG A 79 9.76 -13.49 14.13
C ARG A 79 9.96 -12.00 14.41
N ILE A 80 8.87 -11.24 14.38
CA ILE A 80 8.83 -9.84 14.84
C ILE A 80 8.99 -9.82 16.37
N ARG A 81 9.78 -8.88 16.88
CA ARG A 81 10.11 -8.79 18.31
C ARG A 81 8.93 -8.28 19.14
N ASN A 82 8.26 -7.24 18.63
CA ASN A 82 7.15 -6.60 19.32
C ASN A 82 5.89 -7.46 19.26
N LYS A 83 4.97 -7.20 20.20
CA LYS A 83 3.73 -7.95 20.32
C LYS A 83 2.76 -7.51 19.22
N ILE A 84 2.68 -8.30 18.16
CA ILE A 84 1.67 -8.20 17.10
C ILE A 84 1.03 -9.58 16.91
N LYS A 85 -0.28 -9.61 16.70
CA LYS A 85 -1.05 -10.83 16.42
C LYS A 85 -1.43 -10.85 14.95
N ILE A 86 -0.93 -11.86 14.26
CA ILE A 86 -1.14 -12.03 12.82
C ILE A 86 -1.89 -13.34 12.61
N ILE A 87 -2.97 -13.28 11.82
CA ILE A 87 -3.67 -14.46 11.30
C ILE A 87 -3.37 -14.61 9.81
N ASP A 88 -3.15 -15.83 9.33
CA ASP A 88 -3.13 -16.16 7.90
C ASP A 88 -4.42 -16.87 7.54
N LEU A 89 -5.24 -16.23 6.71
CA LEU A 89 -6.54 -16.75 6.31
C LEU A 89 -6.45 -17.80 5.21
N GLY A 90 -5.29 -17.93 4.56
CA GLY A 90 -5.10 -18.80 3.40
C GLY A 90 -5.27 -18.08 2.08
N ASN A 91 -5.73 -18.81 1.05
CA ASN A 91 -5.92 -18.27 -0.29
C ASN A 91 -7.41 -18.09 -0.56
N MET A 92 -7.79 -16.92 -1.07
CA MET A 92 -9.16 -16.61 -1.41
C MET A 92 -9.63 -17.51 -2.56
N ARG A 93 -10.81 -18.10 -2.41
CA ARG A 93 -11.52 -18.79 -3.48
C ARG A 93 -11.95 -17.78 -4.53
N LEU A 94 -11.53 -18.00 -5.77
CA LEU A 94 -11.88 -17.11 -6.87
C LEU A 94 -13.37 -17.19 -7.20
N GLY A 95 -13.94 -16.05 -7.56
CA GLY A 95 -15.28 -16.01 -8.11
C GLY A 95 -15.35 -16.65 -9.50
N LYS A 96 -16.57 -16.96 -9.96
CA LYS A 96 -16.80 -17.50 -11.31
C LYS A 96 -16.19 -16.62 -12.39
N THR A 97 -16.30 -15.30 -12.23
CA THR A 97 -15.63 -14.29 -13.05
C THR A 97 -14.64 -13.45 -12.22
N PRO A 98 -13.68 -12.76 -12.85
CA PRO A 98 -12.79 -11.83 -12.13
C PRO A 98 -13.56 -10.71 -11.42
N ALA A 99 -14.67 -10.25 -12.00
CA ALA A 99 -15.53 -9.25 -11.37
C ALA A 99 -16.13 -9.77 -10.05
N ASP A 100 -16.57 -11.03 -10.01
CA ASP A 100 -17.04 -11.68 -8.79
C ASP A 100 -15.92 -11.78 -7.75
N THR A 101 -14.67 -12.06 -8.17
CA THR A 101 -13.51 -12.02 -7.29
C THR A 101 -13.36 -10.64 -6.66
N TYR A 102 -13.40 -9.55 -7.44
CA TYR A 102 -13.26 -8.20 -6.87
C TYR A 102 -14.36 -7.86 -5.86
N PHE A 103 -15.60 -8.34 -6.06
CA PHE A 103 -16.66 -8.19 -5.07
C PHE A 103 -16.42 -9.02 -3.81
N GLY A 104 -15.87 -10.23 -3.95
CA GLY A 104 -15.42 -11.02 -2.80
C GLY A 104 -14.32 -10.32 -2.01
N ILE A 105 -13.32 -9.75 -2.70
CA ILE A 105 -12.25 -8.94 -2.07
C ILE A 105 -12.87 -7.78 -1.30
N ARG A 106 -13.79 -7.04 -1.93
CA ARG A 106 -14.49 -5.93 -1.29
C ARG A 106 -15.12 -6.36 0.04
N ASP A 107 -15.88 -7.44 0.02
CA ASP A 107 -16.64 -7.88 1.21
C ASP A 107 -15.72 -8.45 2.30
N ILE A 108 -14.64 -9.17 1.92
CA ILE A 108 -13.59 -9.61 2.85
C ILE A 108 -12.91 -8.41 3.52
N VAL A 109 -12.49 -7.41 2.74
CA VAL A 109 -11.80 -6.21 3.27
C VAL A 109 -12.72 -5.44 4.21
N ILE A 110 -14.00 -5.26 3.86
CA ILE A 110 -14.98 -4.63 4.76
C ILE A 110 -15.06 -5.39 6.08
N ASN A 111 -15.22 -6.72 6.02
CA ASN A 111 -15.35 -7.54 7.21
C ASN A 111 -14.11 -7.46 8.12
N LEU A 112 -12.91 -7.46 7.56
CA LEU A 112 -11.67 -7.31 8.32
C LEU A 112 -11.57 -5.93 8.97
N LEU A 113 -11.87 -4.86 8.23
CA LEU A 113 -11.80 -3.49 8.73
C LEU A 113 -12.84 -3.21 9.83
N GLU A 114 -14.05 -3.76 9.72
CA GLU A 114 -15.08 -3.69 10.78
C GLU A 114 -14.63 -4.39 12.07
N ASN A 115 -13.73 -5.37 11.97
CA ASN A 115 -13.11 -6.05 13.12
C ASN A 115 -11.77 -5.43 13.55
N HIS A 116 -11.41 -4.25 13.00
CA HIS A 116 -10.15 -3.56 13.25
C HIS A 116 -8.88 -4.36 12.90
N VAL A 117 -8.98 -5.24 11.90
CA VAL A 117 -7.88 -6.07 11.41
C VAL A 117 -7.41 -5.52 10.06
N VAL A 118 -6.10 -5.24 9.92
CA VAL A 118 -5.53 -4.72 8.67
C VAL A 118 -5.21 -5.87 7.71
N PRO A 119 -5.86 -5.96 6.53
CA PRO A 119 -5.47 -6.90 5.49
C PRO A 119 -4.10 -6.61 4.88
N VAL A 120 -3.29 -7.66 4.76
CA VAL A 120 -2.05 -7.72 3.99
C VAL A 120 -2.23 -8.75 2.88
N ILE A 121 -2.30 -8.26 1.65
CA ILE A 121 -2.65 -9.04 0.46
C ILE A 121 -1.39 -9.45 -0.30
N MET A 122 -1.28 -10.74 -0.60
CA MET A 122 -0.22 -11.31 -1.43
C MET A 122 -0.80 -11.77 -2.77
N GLY A 123 -0.25 -11.25 -3.87
CA GLY A 123 -0.70 -11.55 -5.23
C GLY A 123 -2.16 -11.13 -5.47
N GLY A 124 -2.72 -11.34 -6.66
CA GLY A 124 -2.12 -11.72 -7.92
C GLY A 124 -1.78 -10.46 -8.70
N THR A 125 -2.51 -10.19 -9.78
CA THR A 125 -2.27 -9.00 -10.61
C THR A 125 -2.90 -7.74 -10.02
N GLN A 126 -2.40 -6.57 -10.42
CA GLN A 126 -2.65 -5.29 -9.75
C GLN A 126 -4.11 -4.83 -9.77
N ASP A 127 -4.91 -5.35 -10.71
CA ASP A 127 -6.33 -5.07 -10.84
C ASP A 127 -7.15 -5.47 -9.60
N ILE A 128 -6.66 -6.38 -8.76
CA ILE A 128 -7.30 -6.71 -7.48
C ILE A 128 -7.41 -5.51 -6.53
N THR A 129 -6.55 -4.50 -6.70
CA THR A 129 -6.57 -3.25 -5.92
C THR A 129 -7.91 -2.54 -6.06
N TYR A 130 -8.60 -2.72 -7.19
CA TYR A 130 -9.95 -2.23 -7.40
C TYR A 130 -10.96 -2.79 -6.39
N GLY A 131 -10.84 -4.06 -5.99
CA GLY A 131 -11.71 -4.64 -4.96
C GLY A 131 -11.51 -3.98 -3.59
N CYS A 132 -10.27 -3.64 -3.25
CA CYS A 132 -9.93 -2.92 -2.02
C CYS A 132 -10.43 -1.48 -2.05
N TYR A 133 -10.29 -0.81 -3.19
CA TYR A 133 -10.87 0.51 -3.42
C TYR A 133 -12.38 0.52 -3.21
N GLU A 134 -13.10 -0.44 -3.81
CA GLU A 134 -14.55 -0.55 -3.67
C GLU A 134 -14.98 -0.79 -2.22
N ALA A 135 -14.14 -1.45 -1.40
CA ALA A 135 -14.40 -1.64 0.04
C ALA A 135 -14.44 -0.30 0.78
N LEU A 136 -13.44 0.55 0.55
CA LEU A 136 -13.35 1.86 1.19
C LEU A 136 -14.46 2.81 0.73
N MET A 137 -14.81 2.75 -0.57
CA MET A 137 -15.93 3.52 -1.11
C MET A 137 -17.27 3.12 -0.45
N LYS A 138 -17.48 1.81 -0.22
CA LYS A 138 -18.68 1.30 0.45
C LYS A 138 -18.72 1.69 1.94
N LEU A 139 -17.57 1.76 2.59
CA LEU A 139 -17.42 2.28 3.95
C LEU A 139 -17.50 3.81 4.03
N LYS A 140 -17.71 4.51 2.91
CA LYS A 140 -17.78 5.98 2.80
C LYS A 140 -16.57 6.69 3.44
N LYS A 141 -15.40 6.08 3.36
CA LYS A 141 -14.16 6.72 3.78
C LYS A 141 -13.66 7.63 2.66
N GLU A 142 -13.46 8.91 2.96
CA GLU A 142 -12.55 9.73 2.16
C GLU A 142 -11.22 9.00 2.12
N SER A 143 -10.70 8.77 0.92
CA SER A 143 -9.57 7.87 0.74
C SER A 143 -8.44 8.59 0.03
N GLU A 144 -7.25 8.37 0.55
CA GLU A 144 -6.02 8.55 -0.19
C GLU A 144 -5.47 7.18 -0.53
N MET A 145 -4.86 7.07 -1.71
CA MET A 145 -4.24 5.84 -2.17
C MET A 145 -2.86 6.15 -2.72
N VAL A 146 -1.91 5.32 -2.32
CA VAL A 146 -0.55 5.36 -2.82
C VAL A 146 -0.22 4.06 -3.54
N THR A 147 0.34 4.18 -4.73
CA THR A 147 0.97 3.08 -5.46
C THR A 147 2.48 3.27 -5.51
N VAL A 148 3.20 2.16 -5.43
CA VAL A 148 4.61 2.10 -5.82
C VAL A 148 4.69 1.30 -7.11
N ASP A 149 4.83 1.99 -8.24
CA ASP A 149 4.70 1.41 -9.57
C ASP A 149 5.57 2.15 -10.60
N ALA A 150 6.19 1.40 -11.52
CA ALA A 150 6.91 1.93 -12.67
C ALA A 150 5.98 2.47 -13.76
N ARG A 151 4.73 1.98 -13.82
CA ARG A 151 3.68 2.35 -14.77
C ARG A 151 2.51 3.00 -14.02
N LEU A 152 1.51 3.46 -14.77
CA LEU A 152 0.29 4.05 -14.21
C LEU A 152 -0.94 3.16 -14.40
N ASP A 153 -0.85 2.14 -15.25
CA ASP A 153 -1.98 1.27 -15.63
C ASP A 153 -3.22 2.06 -16.08
N LEU A 154 -3.00 2.93 -17.07
CA LEU A 154 -4.04 3.74 -17.71
C LEU A 154 -4.23 3.40 -19.20
N ASP A 155 -3.87 2.18 -19.63
CA ASP A 155 -3.99 1.79 -21.04
C ASP A 155 -5.46 1.80 -21.50
N LYS A 156 -5.72 2.53 -22.59
CA LYS A 156 -7.05 2.69 -23.19
C LYS A 156 -7.22 1.88 -24.47
N SER A 157 -6.19 1.13 -24.88
CA SER A 157 -6.22 0.33 -26.09
C SER A 157 -7.36 -0.70 -26.08
N THR A 158 -7.76 -1.16 -24.90
CA THR A 158 -8.86 -2.11 -24.72
C THR A 158 -9.96 -1.54 -23.82
N LYS A 159 -11.21 -1.93 -24.09
CA LYS A 159 -12.35 -1.64 -23.21
C LYS A 159 -12.50 -2.66 -22.06
N LYS A 160 -11.75 -3.77 -22.12
CA LYS A 160 -11.84 -4.84 -21.13
C LYS A 160 -11.03 -4.42 -19.91
N PHE A 161 -11.60 -4.57 -18.72
CA PHE A 161 -10.90 -4.29 -17.47
C PHE A 161 -9.74 -5.28 -17.27
N SER A 162 -8.55 -4.77 -17.00
CA SER A 162 -7.30 -5.54 -16.84
C SER A 162 -6.34 -4.91 -15.81
N SER A 163 -5.25 -5.62 -15.52
CA SER A 163 -4.11 -5.09 -14.76
C SER A 163 -3.49 -3.84 -15.39
N ASP A 164 -3.68 -3.60 -16.69
CA ASP A 164 -3.07 -2.47 -17.40
C ASP A 164 -3.97 -1.22 -17.44
N ASN A 165 -5.21 -1.32 -16.94
CA ASN A 165 -6.19 -0.22 -17.03
C ASN A 165 -7.13 -0.07 -15.82
N TRP A 166 -6.85 -0.75 -14.71
CA TRP A 166 -7.72 -0.73 -13.54
C TRP A 166 -7.89 0.67 -12.95
N LEU A 167 -6.82 1.48 -12.99
CA LEU A 167 -6.80 2.83 -12.43
C LEU A 167 -7.80 3.75 -13.13
N GLU A 168 -8.08 3.53 -14.43
CA GLU A 168 -9.05 4.32 -15.19
C GLU A 168 -10.46 4.33 -14.57
N LYS A 169 -10.88 3.24 -13.93
CA LYS A 169 -12.18 3.19 -13.26
C LYS A 169 -12.20 4.02 -11.99
N ILE A 170 -11.08 4.06 -11.28
CA ILE A 170 -10.94 4.73 -9.98
C ILE A 170 -10.88 6.25 -10.18
N ILE A 171 -9.97 6.73 -11.02
CA ILE A 171 -9.75 8.17 -11.20
C ILE A 171 -10.90 8.88 -11.95
N LYS A 172 -11.86 8.13 -12.51
CA LYS A 172 -13.07 8.70 -13.16
C LYS A 172 -14.17 9.01 -12.16
N ARG A 173 -14.21 8.35 -11.00
CA ARG A 173 -15.26 8.55 -10.00
C ARG A 173 -14.99 9.84 -9.23
N LYS A 174 -15.97 10.75 -9.22
CA LYS A 174 -15.86 12.04 -8.52
C LYS A 174 -16.33 12.00 -7.07
N THR A 175 -17.30 11.14 -6.73
CA THR A 175 -17.92 11.13 -5.39
C THR A 175 -18.46 9.75 -4.98
N PRO A 176 -18.12 9.23 -3.79
CA PRO A 176 -16.88 9.57 -3.07
C PRO A 176 -15.67 9.38 -4.01
N GLY A 177 -14.78 10.36 -4.03
CA GLY A 177 -13.56 10.34 -4.82
C GLY A 177 -12.38 9.77 -4.04
N ILE A 178 -11.23 9.65 -4.70
CA ILE A 178 -9.96 9.28 -4.07
C ILE A 178 -8.87 10.22 -4.53
N HIS A 179 -7.99 10.63 -3.62
CA HIS A 179 -6.74 11.27 -4.01
C HIS A 179 -5.70 10.17 -4.25
N TYR A 180 -5.28 10.05 -5.50
CA TYR A 180 -4.31 9.06 -5.93
C TYR A 180 -2.91 9.67 -6.06
N THR A 181 -1.91 8.96 -5.53
CA THR A 181 -0.49 9.28 -5.72
C THR A 181 0.26 8.05 -6.21
N ASN A 182 0.94 8.17 -7.35
CA ASN A 182 1.91 7.17 -7.80
C ASN A 182 3.34 7.56 -7.44
N LEU A 183 4.12 6.60 -6.94
CA LEU A 183 5.54 6.75 -6.65
C LEU A 183 6.35 5.80 -7.53
N GLY A 184 7.19 6.35 -8.40
CA GLY A 184 8.18 5.55 -9.14
C GLY A 184 7.98 5.44 -10.64
N HIS A 185 7.03 6.19 -11.23
CA HIS A 185 6.80 6.06 -12.67
C HIS A 185 8.08 6.34 -13.47
N GLN A 186 8.22 5.63 -14.58
CA GLN A 186 9.32 5.79 -15.52
C GLN A 186 8.77 6.45 -16.79
N GLU A 187 9.34 7.61 -17.15
CA GLU A 187 8.79 8.47 -18.22
C GLU A 187 8.64 7.73 -19.56
N TYR A 188 9.62 6.91 -19.92
CA TYR A 188 9.59 6.14 -21.18
C TYR A 188 8.57 4.99 -21.20
N MET A 189 7.93 4.70 -20.07
CA MET A 189 6.83 3.73 -19.97
C MET A 189 5.47 4.42 -19.75
N THR A 190 5.43 5.75 -19.69
CA THR A 190 4.25 6.52 -19.26
C THR A 190 3.84 7.52 -20.35
N GLY A 191 2.58 7.47 -20.76
CA GLY A 191 2.05 8.43 -21.73
C GLY A 191 1.93 9.85 -21.16
N PHE A 192 2.40 10.86 -21.90
CA PHE A 192 2.27 12.27 -21.50
C PHE A 192 0.82 12.67 -21.19
N ASN A 193 -0.13 12.24 -22.03
CA ASN A 193 -1.55 12.52 -21.85
C ASN A 193 -2.13 11.90 -20.56
N ASP A 194 -1.54 10.80 -20.06
CA ASP A 194 -1.97 10.16 -18.83
C ASP A 194 -1.49 10.95 -17.60
N LEU A 195 -0.25 11.45 -17.62
CA LEU A 195 0.26 12.35 -16.59
C LEU A 195 -0.54 13.66 -16.52
N GLU A 196 -0.81 14.28 -17.67
CA GLU A 196 -1.61 15.52 -17.72
C GLU A 196 -3.03 15.27 -17.19
N LYS A 197 -3.61 14.12 -17.51
CA LYS A 197 -4.93 13.73 -17.02
C LYS A 197 -4.96 13.53 -15.51
N LEU A 198 -3.95 12.87 -14.92
CA LEU A 198 -3.85 12.74 -13.46
C LEU A 198 -3.78 14.12 -12.81
N ARG A 199 -2.89 14.98 -13.30
CA ARG A 199 -2.72 16.35 -12.78
C ARG A 199 -4.01 17.16 -12.84
N LYS A 200 -4.72 17.14 -13.98
CA LYS A 200 -6.02 17.83 -14.15
C LYS A 200 -7.11 17.33 -13.20
N ARG A 201 -6.95 16.16 -12.59
CA ARG A 201 -7.90 15.55 -11.65
C ARG A 201 -7.45 15.63 -10.20
N GLY A 202 -6.36 16.35 -9.90
CA GLY A 202 -5.84 16.47 -8.54
C GLY A 202 -5.22 15.17 -8.02
N HIS A 203 -4.60 14.40 -8.93
CA HIS A 203 -3.81 13.22 -8.60
C HIS A 203 -2.34 13.47 -8.93
N TYR A 204 -1.45 12.81 -8.20
CA TYR A 204 -0.01 13.01 -8.31
C TYR A 204 0.69 11.77 -8.87
N SER A 205 1.79 12.00 -9.58
CA SER A 205 2.70 10.94 -9.99
C SER A 205 4.13 11.46 -9.94
N PHE A 206 4.99 10.78 -9.18
CA PHE A 206 6.37 11.19 -8.97
C PHE A 206 7.32 10.21 -9.66
N ARG A 207 8.27 10.76 -10.44
CA ARG A 207 9.25 9.98 -11.19
C ARG A 207 10.16 9.19 -10.26
N LEU A 208 10.61 8.02 -10.70
CA LEU A 208 11.58 7.17 -9.99
C LEU A 208 12.77 7.96 -9.41
N GLY A 209 13.45 8.75 -10.23
CA GLY A 209 14.63 9.50 -9.79
C GLY A 209 14.35 10.50 -8.67
N LYS A 210 13.16 11.13 -8.67
CA LYS A 210 12.76 12.09 -7.64
C LYS A 210 12.47 11.37 -6.31
N VAL A 211 11.76 10.25 -6.35
CA VAL A 211 11.48 9.45 -5.15
C VAL A 211 12.76 8.92 -4.53
N ARG A 212 13.68 8.39 -5.35
CA ARG A 212 14.97 7.86 -4.89
C ARG A 212 15.89 8.91 -4.30
N SER A 213 15.86 10.15 -4.81
CA SER A 213 16.71 11.22 -4.28
C SER A 213 16.38 11.60 -2.84
N ASP A 214 15.12 11.42 -2.43
CA ASP A 214 14.68 11.70 -1.06
C ASP A 214 13.41 10.93 -0.69
N MET A 215 13.58 9.69 -0.26
CA MET A 215 12.43 8.84 0.09
C MET A 215 11.71 9.33 1.35
N LYS A 216 12.40 10.02 2.27
CA LYS A 216 11.80 10.51 3.50
C LYS A 216 10.79 11.64 3.23
N TYR A 217 11.05 12.46 2.21
CA TYR A 217 10.08 13.44 1.74
C TYR A 217 8.73 12.81 1.34
N PHE A 218 8.74 11.56 0.87
CA PHE A 218 7.54 10.85 0.41
C PHE A 218 6.83 10.03 1.49
N GLU A 219 7.39 9.90 2.71
CA GLU A 219 6.71 9.24 3.84
C GLU A 219 5.27 9.74 4.08
N PRO A 220 4.96 11.05 4.00
CA PRO A 220 3.62 11.56 4.30
C PRO A 220 2.53 10.99 3.37
N PHE A 221 2.85 10.65 2.12
CA PHE A 221 1.89 10.05 1.19
C PHE A 221 1.47 8.65 1.63
N PHE A 222 2.34 7.91 2.34
CA PHE A 222 1.97 6.65 2.98
C PHE A 222 1.20 6.89 4.29
N ARG A 223 1.50 7.96 5.01
CA ARG A 223 0.86 8.25 6.30
C ARG A 223 -0.61 8.60 6.15
N ASP A 224 -0.99 9.38 5.13
CA ASP A 224 -2.39 9.74 4.87
C ASP A 224 -3.16 8.68 4.06
N ALA A 225 -2.47 7.81 3.32
CA ALA A 225 -3.09 6.78 2.49
C ALA A 225 -3.78 5.68 3.30
N LEU A 226 -4.93 5.23 2.77
CA LEU A 226 -5.67 4.07 3.27
C LEU A 226 -5.31 2.80 2.48
N ILE A 227 -4.98 2.92 1.19
CA ILE A 227 -4.58 1.82 0.31
C ILE A 227 -3.13 2.02 -0.11
N HIS A 228 -2.32 1.00 0.15
CA HIS A 228 -0.92 0.96 -0.19
C HIS A 228 -0.71 -0.23 -1.13
N SER A 229 -0.56 0.05 -2.43
CA SER A 229 -0.44 -0.99 -3.45
C SER A 229 0.97 -0.99 -4.03
N PHE A 230 1.71 -2.07 -3.79
CA PHE A 230 3.08 -2.21 -4.21
C PHE A 230 3.14 -3.14 -5.42
N ASP A 231 3.47 -2.59 -6.58
CA ASP A 231 3.80 -3.38 -7.77
C ASP A 231 5.26 -3.84 -7.66
N ILE A 232 5.51 -5.15 -7.68
CA ILE A 232 6.88 -5.65 -7.69
C ILE A 232 7.63 -5.26 -8.99
N SER A 233 6.91 -4.96 -10.08
CA SER A 233 7.46 -4.50 -11.36
C SER A 233 8.14 -3.12 -11.26
N ALA A 234 7.90 -2.37 -10.18
CA ALA A 234 8.63 -1.15 -9.86
C ALA A 234 10.08 -1.40 -9.43
N VAL A 235 10.41 -2.63 -9.01
CA VAL A 235 11.75 -3.04 -8.61
C VAL A 235 12.56 -3.44 -9.84
N ARG A 236 13.83 -3.04 -9.87
CA ARG A 236 14.76 -3.42 -10.94
C ARG A 236 14.91 -4.94 -11.03
N GLN A 237 15.07 -5.44 -12.25
CA GLN A 237 15.20 -6.87 -12.55
C GLN A 237 16.32 -7.56 -11.75
N SER A 238 17.42 -6.87 -11.45
CA SER A 238 18.52 -7.45 -10.69
C SER A 238 18.11 -7.89 -9.29
N ASP A 239 17.05 -7.28 -8.74
CA ASP A 239 16.55 -7.53 -7.39
C ASP A 239 15.21 -8.31 -7.44
N ALA A 240 14.40 -8.16 -8.50
CA ALA A 240 13.10 -8.78 -8.67
C ALA A 240 12.86 -9.28 -10.13
N PRO A 241 13.49 -10.38 -10.56
CA PRO A 241 13.33 -10.89 -11.93
C PRO A 241 11.97 -11.56 -12.23
N GLY A 242 11.26 -11.99 -11.20
CA GLY A 242 10.03 -12.79 -11.24
C GLY A 242 8.78 -11.94 -11.37
N THR A 243 8.65 -11.23 -12.50
CA THR A 243 7.45 -10.49 -12.89
C THR A 243 7.41 -10.39 -14.42
N PHE A 244 6.21 -10.31 -14.99
CA PHE A 244 6.05 -10.21 -16.45
C PHE A 244 6.64 -8.91 -17.00
N ASN A 245 6.47 -7.82 -16.26
CA ASN A 245 6.74 -6.46 -16.69
C ASN A 245 8.11 -5.93 -16.22
N THR A 246 9.12 -6.80 -16.20
CA THR A 246 10.46 -6.50 -15.68
C THR A 246 11.17 -5.36 -16.42
N SER A 247 12.05 -4.64 -15.72
CA SER A 247 12.87 -3.55 -16.26
C SER A 247 14.26 -3.56 -15.64
N PRO A 248 15.33 -3.23 -16.40
CA PRO A 248 16.68 -3.12 -15.83
C PRO A 248 16.78 -1.99 -14.79
N ASN A 249 15.92 -0.97 -14.92
CA ASN A 249 15.87 0.18 -14.00
C ASN A 249 14.61 0.13 -13.15
N GLY A 250 14.74 0.52 -11.89
CA GLY A 250 13.65 0.51 -10.92
C GLY A 250 14.20 0.86 -9.53
N PHE A 251 13.34 0.74 -8.52
CA PHE A 251 13.79 0.74 -7.13
C PHE A 251 14.67 -0.50 -6.87
N SER A 252 15.59 -0.37 -5.93
CA SER A 252 16.24 -1.53 -5.32
C SER A 252 15.31 -2.21 -4.33
N GLY A 253 15.60 -3.47 -3.99
CA GLY A 253 14.84 -4.19 -2.95
C GLY A 253 14.86 -3.47 -1.60
N MET A 254 15.98 -2.79 -1.26
CA MET A 254 16.10 -2.02 -0.01
C MET A 254 15.17 -0.80 0.01
N GLU A 255 15.09 -0.06 -1.09
CA GLU A 255 14.19 1.08 -1.24
C GLU A 255 12.73 0.61 -1.12
N MET A 256 12.39 -0.53 -1.72
CA MET A 256 11.05 -1.11 -1.60
C MET A 256 10.70 -1.49 -0.15
N CYS A 257 11.63 -2.12 0.57
CA CYS A 257 11.48 -2.43 1.99
C CYS A 257 11.34 -1.16 2.85
N GLN A 258 12.03 -0.08 2.50
CA GLN A 258 11.91 1.21 3.19
C GLN A 258 10.52 1.83 3.03
N MET A 259 9.94 1.79 1.83
CA MET A 259 8.55 2.25 1.60
C MET A 259 7.52 1.37 2.32
N ALA A 260 7.76 0.06 2.39
CA ALA A 260 6.94 -0.84 3.20
C ALA A 260 7.02 -0.51 4.70
N ARG A 261 8.19 -0.10 5.20
CA ARG A 261 8.34 0.42 6.56
C ARG A 261 7.52 1.71 6.76
N PHE A 262 7.53 2.67 5.82
CA PHE A 262 6.65 3.84 5.90
C PHE A 262 5.18 3.45 5.94
N SER A 263 4.80 2.43 5.16
CA SER A 263 3.44 1.90 5.14
C SER A 263 3.03 1.30 6.48
N GLY A 264 3.92 0.54 7.13
CA GLY A 264 3.64 -0.04 8.45
C GLY A 264 3.55 1.01 9.56
N LEU A 265 4.32 2.11 9.47
CA LEU A 265 4.25 3.22 10.42
C LEU A 265 3.02 4.13 10.23
N SER A 266 2.23 3.92 9.18
CA SER A 266 1.05 4.73 8.90
C SER A 266 -0.05 4.49 9.95
N ASP A 267 -0.64 5.60 10.41
CA ASP A 267 -1.74 5.60 11.36
C ASP A 267 -3.09 5.33 10.65
N HIS A 268 -3.15 5.56 9.35
CA HIS A 268 -4.37 5.50 8.56
C HIS A 268 -4.51 4.24 7.70
N ILE A 269 -3.41 3.48 7.49
CA ILE A 269 -3.44 2.33 6.59
C ILE A 269 -4.60 1.37 6.89
N SER A 270 -5.38 1.09 5.86
CA SER A 270 -6.50 0.15 5.89
C SER A 270 -6.16 -1.12 5.12
N VAL A 271 -5.43 -1.05 4.01
CA VAL A 271 -5.04 -2.23 3.22
C VAL A 271 -3.64 -2.06 2.66
N PHE A 272 -2.82 -3.10 2.81
CA PHE A 272 -1.51 -3.22 2.17
C PHE A 272 -1.53 -4.37 1.15
N LEU A 273 -1.02 -4.15 -0.06
CA LEU A 273 -0.98 -5.15 -1.12
C LEU A 273 0.42 -5.23 -1.76
N ILE A 274 0.84 -6.44 -2.12
CA ILE A 274 1.95 -6.69 -3.04
C ILE A 274 1.43 -7.51 -4.21
N THR A 275 1.60 -6.98 -5.43
CA THR A 275 1.05 -7.55 -6.67
C THR A 275 2.15 -7.86 -7.69
N GLU A 276 1.76 -8.53 -8.78
CA GLU A 276 2.57 -8.79 -9.99
C GLU A 276 3.82 -9.68 -9.81
N VAL A 277 4.01 -10.26 -8.62
CA VAL A 277 4.98 -11.34 -8.41
C VAL A 277 4.56 -12.55 -9.25
N ASN A 278 5.47 -13.10 -10.04
CA ASN A 278 5.23 -14.28 -10.85
C ASN A 278 6.32 -15.34 -10.60
N PRO A 279 6.03 -16.36 -9.77
CA PRO A 279 6.98 -17.43 -9.48
C PRO A 279 7.46 -18.22 -10.70
N LEU A 280 6.68 -18.28 -11.80
CA LEU A 280 7.08 -18.99 -13.02
C LEU A 280 8.23 -18.29 -13.75
N LEU A 281 8.38 -16.98 -13.54
CA LEU A 281 9.46 -16.16 -14.10
C LEU A 281 10.57 -15.90 -13.08
N ASP A 282 10.41 -16.38 -11.85
CA ASP A 282 11.29 -16.05 -10.74
C ASP A 282 12.55 -16.94 -10.76
N ASN A 283 13.71 -16.32 -10.58
CA ASN A 283 14.97 -17.03 -10.52
C ASN A 283 15.30 -17.38 -9.07
N ARG A 284 15.30 -18.67 -8.71
CA ARG A 284 15.58 -19.16 -7.35
C ARG A 284 14.70 -18.50 -6.27
N ASN A 285 13.44 -18.22 -6.61
CA ASN A 285 12.48 -17.52 -5.74
C ASN A 285 12.95 -16.14 -5.27
N GLN A 286 13.88 -15.48 -5.97
CA GLN A 286 14.47 -14.21 -5.52
C GLN A 286 13.41 -13.13 -5.29
N THR A 287 12.46 -13.02 -6.20
CA THR A 287 11.38 -12.03 -6.15
C THR A 287 10.39 -12.36 -5.06
N SER A 288 10.07 -13.64 -4.90
CA SER A 288 9.26 -14.15 -3.79
C SER A 288 9.92 -13.89 -2.44
N HIS A 289 11.26 -13.96 -2.35
CA HIS A 289 12.01 -13.59 -1.14
C HIS A 289 11.90 -12.11 -0.86
N LEU A 290 12.05 -11.26 -1.88
CA LEU A 290 11.90 -9.82 -1.72
C LEU A 290 10.47 -9.46 -1.27
N ALA A 291 9.44 -10.03 -1.89
CA ALA A 291 8.05 -9.81 -1.48
C ALA A 291 7.81 -10.23 -0.02
N ALA A 292 8.35 -11.38 0.42
CA ALA A 292 8.28 -11.79 1.82
C ALA A 292 9.00 -10.80 2.76
N GLN A 293 10.14 -10.23 2.35
CA GLN A 293 10.87 -9.23 3.13
C GLN A 293 10.10 -7.90 3.20
N ILE A 294 9.45 -7.47 2.12
CA ILE A 294 8.59 -6.28 2.08
C ILE A 294 7.47 -6.42 3.12
N ILE A 295 6.76 -7.57 3.14
CA ILE A 295 5.73 -7.87 4.14
C ILE A 295 6.31 -7.88 5.56
N TRP A 296 7.51 -8.45 5.71
CA TRP A 296 8.18 -8.49 7.00
C TRP A 296 8.50 -7.09 7.54
N TYR A 297 9.08 -6.21 6.73
CA TYR A 297 9.37 -4.83 7.11
C TYR A 297 8.11 -4.02 7.36
N PHE A 298 7.04 -4.27 6.60
CA PHE A 298 5.72 -3.71 6.87
C PHE A 298 5.24 -4.12 8.27
N ALA A 299 5.21 -5.42 8.57
CA ALA A 299 4.67 -5.93 9.84
C ALA A 299 5.54 -5.56 11.05
N ASP A 300 6.88 -5.54 10.90
CA ASP A 300 7.80 -5.04 11.93
C ASP A 300 7.53 -3.56 12.23
N ALA A 301 7.40 -2.73 11.20
CA ALA A 301 7.09 -1.32 11.34
C ALA A 301 5.69 -1.09 11.94
N PHE A 302 4.69 -1.87 11.53
CA PHE A 302 3.35 -1.85 12.09
C PHE A 302 3.33 -2.13 13.59
N SER A 303 4.17 -3.06 14.04
CA SER A 303 4.31 -3.36 15.47
C SER A 303 5.02 -2.26 16.30
N GLN A 304 5.53 -1.21 15.63
CA GLN A 304 6.22 -0.07 16.23
C GLN A 304 5.45 1.25 16.06
N LYS A 305 4.33 1.25 15.33
CA LYS A 305 3.63 2.50 14.99
C LYS A 305 3.07 3.17 16.24
N THR A 306 3.15 4.49 16.25
CA THR A 306 2.59 5.34 17.31
C THR A 306 1.40 6.07 16.72
N ILE A 307 0.19 5.82 17.19
CA ILE A 307 -0.99 6.51 16.66
C ILE A 307 -1.02 7.94 17.19
N GLU A 308 -0.97 8.92 16.29
CA GLU A 308 -1.04 10.33 16.65
C GLU A 308 -2.21 11.02 15.95
N THR A 309 -2.99 11.80 16.71
CA THR A 309 -4.02 12.69 16.16
C THR A 309 -3.53 14.13 16.30
N PRO A 310 -3.27 14.86 15.21
CA PRO A 310 -2.78 16.23 15.28
C PRO A 310 -3.74 17.13 16.04
N ASN A 311 -3.26 17.72 17.13
CA ASN A 311 -4.05 18.61 17.96
C ASN A 311 -3.21 19.81 18.42
N PRO A 312 -3.51 21.04 17.99
CA PRO A 312 -2.75 22.23 18.39
C PRO A 312 -2.90 22.57 19.88
N ALA A 313 -3.89 22.02 20.58
CA ALA A 313 -4.10 22.21 22.01
C ALA A 313 -3.36 21.18 22.89
N ASP A 314 -2.74 20.15 22.30
CA ASP A 314 -1.99 19.13 23.03
C ASP A 314 -0.49 19.49 23.08
N GLU A 315 0.09 19.49 24.29
CA GLU A 315 1.50 19.83 24.55
C GLU A 315 2.50 18.90 23.85
N LYS A 316 2.06 17.73 23.38
CA LYS A 316 2.85 16.82 22.55
C LYS A 316 3.14 17.39 21.16
N PHE A 317 2.46 18.46 20.76
CA PHE A 317 2.66 19.10 19.47
C PHE A 317 3.21 20.52 19.61
N THR A 318 4.10 20.88 18.70
CA THR A 318 4.59 22.25 18.55
C THR A 318 3.98 22.86 17.28
N GLN A 319 3.34 24.02 17.42
CA GLN A 319 2.74 24.74 16.30
C GLN A 319 3.71 25.75 15.69
N TYR A 320 3.80 25.74 14.36
CA TYR A 320 4.58 26.68 13.57
C TYR A 320 3.66 27.43 12.59
N ILE A 321 3.82 28.74 12.49
CA ILE A 321 3.02 29.58 11.58
C ILE A 321 3.98 30.26 10.62
N VAL A 322 3.73 30.10 9.31
CA VAL A 322 4.47 30.75 8.24
C VAL A 322 3.55 31.76 7.56
N SER A 323 3.92 33.03 7.60
CA SER A 323 3.26 34.09 6.84
C SER A 323 3.86 34.15 5.44
N LEU A 324 3.00 34.14 4.41
CA LEU A 324 3.44 34.28 3.03
C LEU A 324 3.53 35.76 2.65
N ALA A 325 4.56 36.13 1.90
CA ALA A 325 4.71 37.47 1.34
C ALA A 325 3.52 37.78 0.42
N ASP A 326 2.99 39.00 0.51
CA ASP A 326 1.89 39.51 -0.31
C ASP A 326 0.55 38.78 -0.15
N SER A 327 0.33 38.07 0.97
CA SER A 327 -0.94 37.43 1.29
C SER A 327 -1.28 37.56 2.79
N GLU A 328 -2.56 37.78 3.12
CA GLU A 328 -3.04 37.58 4.50
C GLU A 328 -3.04 36.10 4.90
N PHE A 329 -2.76 35.21 3.95
CA PHE A 329 -2.76 33.77 4.14
C PHE A 329 -1.57 33.29 4.98
N LYS A 330 -1.88 32.51 6.02
CA LYS A 330 -0.90 31.91 6.92
C LYS A 330 -0.97 30.39 6.83
N LEU A 331 0.17 29.75 6.59
CA LEU A 331 0.30 28.31 6.68
C LEU A 331 0.56 27.92 8.13
N THR A 332 -0.25 27.00 8.66
CA THR A 332 -0.07 26.47 10.01
C THR A 332 0.41 25.04 9.91
N PHE A 333 1.53 24.75 10.58
CA PHE A 333 2.11 23.42 10.69
C PHE A 333 2.07 22.95 12.14
N LEU A 334 1.94 21.65 12.33
CA LEU A 334 2.15 20.97 13.62
C LEU A 334 3.28 19.97 13.49
N LYS A 335 4.13 19.93 14.51
CA LYS A 335 5.19 18.94 14.67
C LYS A 335 4.91 18.10 15.92
N SER A 336 4.96 16.78 15.82
CA SER A 336 5.01 15.91 16.98
C SER A 336 6.37 16.03 17.68
N ASN A 337 6.34 16.27 18.99
CA ASN A 337 7.52 16.29 19.86
C ASN A 337 8.03 14.86 20.18
N GLN A 338 7.24 13.83 19.85
CA GLN A 338 7.58 12.42 20.12
C GLN A 338 8.23 11.74 18.92
N THR A 339 7.70 11.97 17.72
CA THR A 339 8.13 11.24 16.52
C THR A 339 8.74 12.13 15.44
N ASP A 340 8.84 13.44 15.69
CA ASP A 340 9.25 14.45 14.70
C ASP A 340 8.42 14.46 13.40
N ARG A 341 7.20 13.88 13.43
CA ARG A 341 6.28 13.89 12.29
C ARG A 341 5.60 15.24 12.15
N TRP A 342 5.28 15.62 10.92
CA TRP A 342 4.70 16.93 10.60
C TRP A 342 3.32 16.80 9.96
N TRP A 343 2.49 17.83 10.19
CA TRP A 343 1.20 18.03 9.55
C TRP A 343 1.04 19.49 9.16
N ILE A 344 0.25 19.74 8.12
CA ILE A 344 -0.15 21.06 7.68
C ILE A 344 -1.67 21.20 7.79
N LYS A 345 -2.12 22.38 8.19
CA LYS A 345 -3.53 22.75 8.25
C LYS A 345 -4.01 23.08 6.84
N THR A 346 -5.00 22.35 6.33
CA THR A 346 -5.64 22.63 5.05
C THR A 346 -7.11 23.03 5.25
N PRO A 347 -7.63 24.01 4.48
CA PRO A 347 -9.06 24.25 4.38
C PRO A 347 -9.68 23.16 3.49
N TYR A 348 -10.75 22.52 3.95
CA TYR A 348 -11.52 21.60 3.14
C TYR A 348 -13.01 21.74 3.46
N GLU A 349 -13.84 22.13 2.48
CA GLU A 349 -15.30 22.25 2.64
C GLU A 349 -15.74 22.97 3.94
N GLN A 350 -15.10 24.10 4.26
CA GLN A 350 -15.34 24.90 5.47
C GLN A 350 -14.98 24.21 6.80
N ARG A 351 -14.33 23.04 6.77
CA ARG A 351 -13.74 22.35 7.92
C ARG A 351 -12.22 22.42 7.88
N THR A 352 -11.61 22.41 9.06
CA THR A 352 -10.16 22.26 9.19
C THR A 352 -9.80 20.78 9.13
N GLN A 353 -8.90 20.41 8.23
CA GLN A 353 -8.24 19.09 8.23
C GLN A 353 -6.73 19.27 8.45
N TRP A 354 -6.11 18.27 9.07
CA TRP A 354 -4.66 18.15 9.20
C TRP A 354 -4.19 17.07 8.23
N LYS A 355 -3.32 17.43 7.29
CA LYS A 355 -2.71 16.50 6.33
C LYS A 355 -1.26 16.27 6.68
N ALA A 356 -0.78 15.04 6.55
CA ALA A 356 0.62 14.71 6.78
C ALA A 356 1.50 15.50 5.81
N CYS A 357 2.53 16.13 6.35
CA CYS A 357 3.56 16.79 5.56
C CYS A 357 4.95 16.40 6.03
N SER A 358 5.95 16.78 5.26
CA SER A 358 7.35 16.61 5.62
C SER A 358 7.89 17.90 6.24
N TYR A 359 8.98 17.79 6.99
CA TYR A 359 9.72 18.95 7.46
C TYR A 359 10.19 19.85 6.29
N GLN A 360 10.47 19.26 5.13
CA GLN A 360 10.90 20.02 3.95
C GLN A 360 9.77 20.89 3.39
N ASP A 361 8.51 20.48 3.48
CA ASP A 361 7.38 21.34 3.09
C ASP A 361 7.36 22.61 3.95
N TYR A 362 7.59 22.48 5.26
CA TYR A 362 7.72 23.62 6.16
C TYR A 362 8.91 24.51 5.79
N GLN A 363 10.07 23.92 5.49
CA GLN A 363 11.27 24.68 5.08
C GLN A 363 11.06 25.43 3.76
N MET A 364 10.39 24.82 2.78
CA MET A 364 10.03 25.46 1.52
C MET A 364 9.05 26.62 1.75
N ALA A 365 8.01 26.41 2.56
CA ALA A 365 7.06 27.45 2.92
C ALA A 365 7.77 28.66 3.57
N GLY A 366 8.74 28.42 4.46
CA GLY A 366 9.56 29.47 5.06
C GLY A 366 10.40 30.26 4.06
N LYS A 367 10.69 29.69 2.88
CA LYS A 367 11.34 30.35 1.75
C LYS A 367 10.36 30.96 0.74
N GLN A 368 9.07 31.06 1.09
CA GLN A 368 8.01 31.55 0.22
C GLN A 368 7.70 30.61 -0.97
N GLU A 369 8.08 29.33 -0.87
CA GLU A 369 7.80 28.31 -1.88
C GLU A 369 6.73 27.34 -1.36
N ILE A 370 5.60 27.23 -2.07
CA ILE A 370 4.54 26.28 -1.72
C ILE A 370 4.58 25.10 -2.71
N PRO A 371 4.82 23.86 -2.23
CA PRO A 371 4.73 22.66 -3.06
C PRO A 371 3.39 22.56 -3.79
N GLU A 372 3.42 22.08 -5.04
CA GLU A 372 2.23 21.97 -5.91
C GLU A 372 1.07 21.24 -5.22
N ARG A 373 1.37 20.19 -4.43
CA ARG A 373 0.33 19.42 -3.72
C ARG A 373 -0.52 20.26 -2.77
N TRP A 374 0.05 21.34 -2.23
CA TRP A 374 -0.66 22.20 -1.30
C TRP A 374 -1.42 23.31 -2.03
N LEU A 375 -0.96 23.73 -3.20
CA LEU A 375 -1.64 24.75 -4.00
C LEU A 375 -3.07 24.34 -4.36
N ASP A 376 -3.31 23.05 -4.60
CA ASP A 376 -4.65 22.56 -4.96
C ASP A 376 -5.68 22.71 -3.82
N PHE A 377 -5.23 22.68 -2.56
CA PHE A 377 -6.10 22.93 -1.40
C PHE A 377 -6.43 24.42 -1.20
N PHE A 378 -5.62 25.33 -1.76
CA PHE A 378 -5.78 26.77 -1.56
C PHE A 378 -6.37 27.49 -2.78
N LYS A 379 -6.62 26.78 -3.89
CA LYS A 379 -7.30 27.30 -5.09
C LYS A 379 -8.84 27.22 -5.03
N GLN A 380 -9.42 26.78 -3.90
CA GLN A 380 -10.87 26.57 -3.74
C GLN A 380 -11.63 27.86 -3.45
#